data_AF-A0A2N9NN47-F1
#
_entry.id   AF-A0A2N9NN47-F1
#
_cell.length_a   1.000
_cell.length_b   1.000
_cell.length_c   1.000
_cell.angle_alpha   90.00
_cell.angle_beta   90.00
_cell.angle_gamma   90.00
#
_symmetry.space_group_name_H-M   'P 1'
#
loop_
_entity.id
_entity.type
_entity.pdbx_description
1 polymer ?
#
loop_
_entity_poly.entity_id
_entity_poly.type
_entity_poly.pdbx_seq_one_letter_code
_entity_poly.pdbx_strand_id
1 'polypeptide(L)'
;MAINYAKIFNRRVTPQSQPIPGSAQVRNSGGGYSWEVDDWTRLDRFLILGAEGGTYYITERDLVKQNHDAIVRCIKADGVRAVNRIVEISDAGRAPKNDPAIFALALVVTHGDAQAKAHAFANLGKVCRIGTHLFHFAEYVNAMRGWGRGLRNAVGHWYVDRGADDLAHQAVKYQQRDGWSHGDLLRLAHPKAPSTQHDAVFRWMLGGSFASQGADSLGEREVKRKVRGEDRVAKYDAVGALPKLIEAFEQAKRATRAGEIVKLIDEFDLPREAVPTQWLNEVVVWESLLERMPMTAMIRNLGKMTSLGLLAPFSDAKRLIVRKLRDETALKRARIHPLAVLVAQKIYAQGDGDKGALKWSPVSAVVDALDEAFYATFQNVEPCGKPVLLALDVSGSMAQSRIAGSCITAREGSAAMALITAATEPECEIIAFSAPARGGYGGMHGGGEPGITRVTISPRMRLADVIKRIEAIPMGGTDCALPMLWAARNKLNVSAFITYTDSETWAGNIHPAQALRQYRDEFVGDAKAVVVGMTSNGVWVFSYV
;
A
#
# COMPACT_ATOMS: atom_id res chain seq x y z
N MET A 1 19.59 -1.34 -52.90
CA MET A 1 18.40 -2.15 -52.58
C MET A 1 17.16 -1.30 -52.82
N ALA A 2 16.17 -1.79 -53.56
CA ALA A 2 14.89 -1.10 -53.72
C ALA A 2 14.12 -1.11 -52.39
N ILE A 3 13.61 0.05 -51.97
CA ILE A 3 12.78 0.16 -50.76
C ILE A 3 11.44 -0.51 -51.04
N ASN A 4 11.09 -1.55 -50.30
CA ASN A 4 9.77 -2.16 -50.36
C ASN A 4 8.80 -1.32 -49.52
N TYR A 5 8.08 -0.41 -50.18
CA TYR A 5 7.12 0.50 -49.55
C TYR A 5 6.03 -0.23 -48.75
N ALA A 6 5.61 -1.43 -49.18
CA ALA A 6 4.60 -2.22 -48.46
C ALA A 6 5.09 -2.73 -47.10
N LYS A 7 6.40 -3.01 -46.95
CA LYS A 7 6.99 -3.38 -45.64
C LYS A 7 6.94 -2.24 -44.62
N ILE A 8 6.97 -0.98 -45.08
CA ILE A 8 6.92 0.21 -44.22
C ILE A 8 5.54 0.37 -43.57
N PHE A 9 4.48 -0.05 -44.26
CA PHE A 9 3.10 0.02 -43.76
C PHE A 9 2.57 -1.32 -43.21
N ASN A 10 3.45 -2.27 -42.86
CA ASN A 10 3.04 -3.56 -42.34
C ASN A 10 2.37 -3.41 -40.96
N ARG A 11 1.07 -3.70 -40.88
CA ARG A 11 0.26 -3.63 -39.65
C ARG A 11 0.27 -4.93 -38.84
N ARG A 12 0.84 -6.01 -39.36
CA ARG A 12 0.89 -7.34 -38.72
C ARG A 12 2.19 -7.59 -37.97
N VAL A 13 3.30 -7.03 -38.44
CA VAL A 13 4.62 -7.13 -37.79
C VAL A 13 5.31 -5.78 -37.92
N THR A 14 5.46 -5.09 -36.79
CA THR A 14 6.13 -3.78 -36.69
C THR A 14 7.15 -3.82 -35.56
N PRO A 15 8.41 -3.38 -35.77
CA PRO A 15 9.39 -3.28 -34.69
C PRO A 15 8.91 -2.35 -33.57
N GLN A 16 9.25 -2.64 -32.31
CA GLN A 16 8.84 -1.84 -31.15
C GLN A 16 9.43 -0.43 -31.16
N SER A 17 10.52 -0.20 -31.90
CA SER A 17 11.11 1.11 -32.15
C SER A 17 10.30 1.99 -33.11
N GLN A 18 9.18 1.50 -33.63
CA GLN A 18 8.28 2.21 -34.53
C GLN A 18 6.82 2.01 -34.08
N PRO A 19 5.94 3.00 -34.26
CA PRO A 19 4.51 2.80 -33.98
C PRO A 19 3.91 1.88 -35.05
N ILE A 20 2.98 1.02 -34.65
CA ILE A 20 2.15 0.25 -35.57
C ILE A 20 1.42 1.23 -36.49
N PRO A 21 1.53 1.09 -37.83
CA PRO A 21 0.92 2.03 -38.76
C PRO A 21 -0.59 2.21 -38.53
N GLY A 22 -0.99 3.47 -38.29
CA GLY A 22 -2.37 3.85 -38.02
C GLY A 22 -2.87 3.48 -36.62
N SER A 23 -1.98 3.31 -35.64
CA SER A 23 -2.32 3.17 -34.22
C SER A 23 -2.16 4.50 -33.48
N ALA A 24 -2.74 4.59 -32.28
CA ALA A 24 -2.58 5.72 -31.35
C ALA A 24 -1.41 5.51 -30.38
N GLN A 25 -0.37 4.77 -30.78
CA GLN A 25 0.77 4.51 -29.92
C GLN A 25 1.61 5.78 -29.67
N VAL A 26 2.07 5.92 -28.43
CA VAL A 26 2.99 6.97 -27.98
C VAL A 26 4.36 6.38 -27.66
N ARG A 27 5.39 7.22 -27.69
CA ARG A 27 6.74 6.80 -27.32
C ARG A 27 6.85 6.64 -25.79
N ASN A 28 7.36 5.51 -25.32
CA ASN A 28 7.59 5.26 -23.90
C ASN A 28 8.97 5.74 -23.43
N SER A 29 9.24 5.64 -22.13
CA SER A 29 10.50 6.09 -21.54
C SER A 29 11.70 5.21 -21.95
N GLY A 30 11.47 3.93 -22.23
CA GLY A 30 12.46 3.01 -22.83
C GLY A 30 12.82 3.31 -24.29
N GLY A 31 12.10 4.23 -24.95
CA GLY A 31 12.34 4.67 -26.33
C GLY A 31 11.62 3.88 -27.41
N GLY A 32 10.83 2.86 -27.04
CA GLY A 32 9.90 2.12 -27.89
C GLY A 32 8.52 2.79 -27.97
N TYR A 33 7.56 2.12 -28.61
CA TYR A 33 6.17 2.59 -28.77
C TYR A 33 5.19 1.69 -28.02
N SER A 34 4.27 2.31 -27.29
CA SER A 34 3.28 1.67 -26.43
C SER A 34 1.98 2.49 -26.43
N TRP A 35 0.93 2.06 -25.72
CA TRP A 35 -0.29 2.84 -25.54
C TRP A 35 -0.28 3.54 -24.18
N GLU A 36 -0.87 4.74 -24.13
CA GLU A 36 -1.21 5.35 -22.84
C GLU A 36 -2.27 4.50 -22.15
N VAL A 37 -2.10 4.24 -20.86
CA VAL A 37 -3.22 3.71 -20.07
C VAL A 37 -4.31 4.77 -19.97
N ASP A 38 -5.56 4.34 -19.94
CA ASP A 38 -6.65 5.25 -19.67
C ASP A 38 -6.53 5.82 -18.24
N ASP A 39 -7.12 7.01 -18.02
CA ASP A 39 -7.00 7.71 -16.74
C ASP A 39 -7.57 6.90 -15.56
N TRP A 40 -8.57 6.03 -15.77
CA TRP A 40 -9.13 5.18 -14.71
C TRP A 40 -8.18 4.06 -14.31
N THR A 41 -7.53 3.42 -15.28
CA THR A 41 -6.46 2.46 -15.00
C THR A 41 -5.31 3.14 -14.26
N ARG A 42 -4.97 4.38 -14.62
CA ARG A 42 -3.94 5.16 -13.93
C ARG A 42 -4.35 5.54 -12.51
N LEU A 43 -5.61 5.90 -12.27
CA LEU A 43 -6.17 6.10 -10.94
C LEU A 43 -5.97 4.84 -10.09
N ASP A 44 -6.31 3.66 -10.62
CA ASP A 44 -6.13 2.38 -9.91
C ASP A 44 -4.68 2.09 -9.57
N ARG A 45 -3.77 2.29 -10.53
CA ARG A 45 -2.32 2.13 -10.30
C ARG A 45 -1.85 3.07 -9.19
N PHE A 46 -2.27 4.33 -9.19
CA PHE A 46 -1.91 5.29 -8.15
C PHE A 46 -2.50 4.90 -6.79
N LEU A 47 -3.76 4.47 -6.73
CA LEU A 47 -4.40 4.06 -5.47
C LEU A 47 -3.71 2.85 -4.83
N ILE A 48 -3.16 1.93 -5.63
CA ILE A 48 -2.49 0.72 -5.15
C ILE A 48 -1.00 0.97 -4.86
N LEU A 49 -0.29 1.62 -5.79
CA LEU A 49 1.17 1.72 -5.76
C LEU A 49 1.69 3.06 -5.22
N GLY A 50 0.87 4.10 -5.18
CA GLY A 50 1.32 5.46 -4.89
C GLY A 50 2.30 6.00 -5.92
N ALA A 51 3.14 6.95 -5.52
CA ALA A 51 4.20 7.52 -6.38
C ALA A 51 5.56 7.68 -5.66
N GLU A 52 5.66 7.25 -4.39
CA GLU A 52 6.87 7.35 -3.58
C GLU A 52 8.05 6.59 -4.21
N GLY A 53 9.23 7.22 -4.23
CA GLY A 53 10.46 6.69 -4.82
C GLY A 53 10.54 6.84 -6.34
N GLY A 54 9.49 7.33 -7.00
CA GLY A 54 9.44 7.42 -8.46
C GLY A 54 9.49 6.05 -9.14
N THR A 55 9.98 6.03 -10.37
CA THR A 55 10.31 4.82 -11.13
C THR A 55 11.74 4.92 -11.64
N TYR A 56 12.28 3.86 -12.25
CA TYR A 56 13.60 3.91 -12.90
C TYR A 56 13.72 5.07 -13.91
N TYR A 57 12.63 5.44 -14.59
CA TYR A 57 12.64 6.45 -15.66
C TYR A 57 12.00 7.80 -15.27
N ILE A 58 11.24 7.86 -14.18
CA ILE A 58 10.42 9.02 -13.81
C ILE A 58 10.72 9.38 -12.35
N THR A 59 11.09 10.64 -12.10
CA THR A 59 11.31 11.12 -10.73
C THR A 59 10.03 11.07 -9.91
N GLU A 60 10.13 10.95 -8.58
CA GLU A 60 8.96 10.98 -7.68
C GLU A 60 8.08 12.21 -7.93
N ARG A 61 8.69 13.40 -8.05
CA ARG A 61 7.97 14.66 -8.26
C ARG A 61 7.16 14.65 -9.56
N ASP A 62 7.78 14.19 -10.65
CA ASP A 62 7.10 14.14 -11.94
C ASP A 62 5.99 13.08 -11.95
N LEU A 63 6.23 11.94 -11.30
CA LEU A 63 5.23 10.87 -11.17
C LEU A 63 4.00 11.32 -10.38
N VAL A 64 4.20 12.06 -9.29
CA VAL A 64 3.12 12.70 -8.51
C VAL A 64 2.34 13.66 -9.40
N LYS A 65 3.02 14.54 -10.15
CA LYS A 65 2.36 15.53 -11.02
C LYS A 65 1.52 14.85 -12.10
N GLN A 66 2.06 13.86 -12.79
CA GLN A 66 1.33 13.18 -13.86
C GLN A 66 0.12 12.39 -13.32
N ASN A 67 0.24 11.75 -12.16
CA ASN A 67 -0.90 11.07 -11.52
C ASN A 67 -1.95 12.05 -11.01
N HIS A 68 -1.54 13.18 -10.42
CA HIS A 68 -2.44 14.27 -10.07
C HIS A 68 -3.30 14.69 -11.28
N ASP A 69 -2.67 14.98 -12.41
CA ASP A 69 -3.38 15.46 -13.60
C ASP A 69 -4.38 14.42 -14.13
N ALA A 70 -4.03 13.13 -14.10
CA ALA A 70 -4.92 12.03 -14.49
C ALA A 70 -6.11 11.87 -13.54
N ILE A 71 -5.89 11.98 -12.22
CA ILE A 71 -6.95 11.93 -11.21
C ILE A 71 -7.91 13.11 -11.40
N VAL A 72 -7.39 14.31 -11.65
CA VAL A 72 -8.22 15.49 -11.94
C VAL A 72 -9.05 15.30 -13.20
N ARG A 73 -8.51 14.66 -14.26
CA ARG A 73 -9.29 14.30 -15.45
C ARG A 73 -10.39 13.29 -15.13
N CYS A 74 -10.12 12.25 -14.32
CA CYS A 74 -11.15 11.31 -13.85
C CYS A 74 -12.27 12.03 -13.09
N ILE A 75 -11.91 12.93 -12.17
CA ILE A 75 -12.86 13.70 -11.36
C ILE A 75 -13.76 14.57 -12.23
N LYS A 76 -13.20 15.21 -13.26
CA LYS A 76 -13.96 16.05 -14.20
C LYS A 76 -14.85 15.24 -15.14
N ALA A 77 -14.43 14.02 -15.50
CA ALA A 77 -15.19 13.12 -16.35
C ALA A 77 -16.37 12.48 -15.59
N ASP A 78 -16.13 11.96 -14.37
CA ASP A 78 -17.15 11.36 -13.51
C ASP A 78 -16.67 11.34 -12.03
N GLY A 79 -16.94 12.42 -11.31
CA GLY A 79 -16.48 12.55 -9.93
C GLY A 79 -17.10 11.54 -8.96
N VAL A 80 -18.32 11.05 -9.22
CA VAL A 80 -18.98 10.04 -8.37
C VAL A 80 -18.32 8.68 -8.56
N ARG A 81 -18.02 8.28 -9.79
CA ARG A 81 -17.26 7.06 -10.07
C ARG A 81 -15.86 7.11 -9.46
N ALA A 82 -15.18 8.27 -9.50
CA ALA A 82 -13.89 8.44 -8.84
C ALA A 82 -13.97 8.17 -7.34
N VAL A 83 -14.95 8.74 -6.64
CA VAL A 83 -15.16 8.48 -5.21
C VAL A 83 -15.46 7.00 -4.93
N ASN A 84 -16.35 6.38 -5.72
CA ASN A 84 -16.67 4.97 -5.54
C ASN A 84 -15.43 4.09 -5.64
N ARG A 85 -14.56 4.36 -6.62
CA ARG A 85 -13.33 3.58 -6.80
C ARG A 85 -12.33 3.81 -5.67
N ILE A 86 -12.15 5.05 -5.22
CA ILE A 86 -11.30 5.40 -4.06
C ILE A 86 -11.78 4.65 -2.81
N VAL A 87 -13.09 4.70 -2.53
CA VAL A 87 -13.70 4.03 -1.37
C VAL A 87 -13.53 2.52 -1.47
N GLU A 88 -13.78 1.93 -2.64
CA GLU A 88 -13.63 0.48 -2.87
C GLU A 88 -12.21 0.01 -2.54
N ILE A 89 -11.18 0.65 -3.12
CA ILE A 89 -9.78 0.26 -2.88
C ILE A 89 -9.40 0.45 -1.41
N SER A 90 -9.82 1.55 -0.81
CA SER A 90 -9.47 1.89 0.57
C SER A 90 -10.16 0.96 1.58
N ASP A 91 -11.46 0.73 1.46
CA ASP A 91 -12.28 -0.03 2.41
C ASP A 91 -12.02 -1.54 2.29
N ALA A 92 -11.78 -2.04 1.08
CA ALA A 92 -11.36 -3.42 0.87
C ALA A 92 -9.91 -3.69 1.31
N GLY A 93 -9.12 -2.65 1.61
CA GLY A 93 -7.72 -2.80 2.05
C GLY A 93 -6.81 -3.38 0.98
N ARG A 94 -7.08 -3.09 -0.31
CA ARG A 94 -6.33 -3.64 -1.45
C ARG A 94 -4.95 -3.00 -1.67
N ALA A 95 -4.73 -1.82 -1.09
CA ALA A 95 -3.47 -1.10 -1.18
C ALA A 95 -2.64 -1.28 0.11
N PRO A 96 -1.30 -1.44 0.01
CA PRO A 96 -0.42 -1.53 1.18
C PRO A 96 -0.36 -0.25 2.01
N LYS A 97 -0.65 0.91 1.39
CA LYS A 97 -0.75 2.22 2.03
C LYS A 97 -2.06 2.89 1.66
N ASN A 98 -2.62 3.68 2.58
CA ASN A 98 -3.90 4.35 2.36
C ASN A 98 -3.74 5.81 1.90
N ASP A 99 -2.53 6.37 2.02
CA ASP A 99 -2.17 7.76 1.70
C ASP A 99 -2.59 8.15 0.26
N PRO A 100 -2.39 7.31 -0.79
CA PRO A 100 -2.85 7.64 -2.13
C PRO A 100 -4.37 7.82 -2.24
N ALA A 101 -5.15 6.99 -1.53
CA ALA A 101 -6.62 7.10 -1.50
C ALA A 101 -7.07 8.37 -0.76
N ILE A 102 -6.37 8.74 0.32
CA ILE A 102 -6.65 9.97 1.06
C ILE A 102 -6.35 11.21 0.19
N PHE A 103 -5.22 11.21 -0.52
CA PHE A 103 -4.86 12.27 -1.45
C PHE A 103 -5.86 12.39 -2.60
N ALA A 104 -6.26 11.27 -3.22
CA ALA A 104 -7.26 11.25 -4.27
C ALA A 104 -8.62 11.78 -3.79
N LEU A 105 -9.05 11.43 -2.57
CA LEU A 105 -10.27 11.98 -1.97
C LEU A 105 -10.15 13.50 -1.71
N ALA A 106 -8.97 13.98 -1.30
CA ALA A 106 -8.68 15.40 -1.15
C ALA A 106 -8.77 16.16 -2.50
N LEU A 107 -8.34 15.53 -3.60
CA LEU A 107 -8.52 16.06 -4.95
C LEU A 107 -9.98 16.11 -5.36
N VAL A 108 -10.79 15.08 -5.03
CA VAL A 108 -12.25 15.12 -5.31
C VAL A 108 -12.90 16.30 -4.61
N VAL A 109 -12.64 16.51 -3.31
CA VAL A 109 -13.26 17.62 -2.59
C VAL A 109 -12.76 18.99 -3.06
N THR A 110 -11.66 19.05 -3.81
CA THR A 110 -11.10 20.27 -4.39
C THR A 110 -11.68 20.54 -5.78
N HIS A 111 -11.56 19.58 -6.70
CA HIS A 111 -11.86 19.75 -8.12
C HIS A 111 -13.22 19.21 -8.56
N GLY A 112 -13.89 18.39 -7.75
CA GLY A 112 -15.17 17.80 -8.07
C GLY A 112 -16.33 18.81 -8.12
N ASP A 113 -17.40 18.42 -8.81
CA ASP A 113 -18.67 19.14 -8.78
C ASP A 113 -19.39 18.96 -7.42
N ALA A 114 -20.59 19.53 -7.29
CA ALA A 114 -21.35 19.48 -6.04
C ALA A 114 -21.72 18.04 -5.64
N GLN A 115 -22.05 17.18 -6.61
CA GLN A 115 -22.45 15.80 -6.37
C GLN A 115 -21.26 14.95 -5.91
N ALA A 116 -20.12 15.05 -6.59
CA ALA A 116 -18.89 14.36 -6.23
C ALA A 116 -18.38 14.80 -4.86
N LYS A 117 -18.43 16.11 -4.55
CA LYS A 117 -18.08 16.65 -3.23
C LYS A 117 -18.97 16.08 -2.13
N ALA A 118 -20.29 16.09 -2.33
CA ALA A 118 -21.24 15.55 -1.36
C ALA A 118 -21.00 14.04 -1.13
N HIS A 119 -20.76 13.29 -2.20
CA HIS A 119 -20.49 11.86 -2.14
C HIS A 119 -19.16 11.53 -1.44
N ALA A 120 -18.11 12.31 -1.70
CA ALA A 120 -16.83 12.22 -1.00
C ALA A 120 -16.98 12.48 0.51
N PHE A 121 -17.73 13.53 0.89
CA PHE A 121 -18.00 13.85 2.28
C PHE A 121 -18.78 12.74 3.00
N ALA A 122 -19.81 12.18 2.36
CA ALA A 122 -20.59 11.08 2.91
C ALA A 122 -19.77 9.80 3.15
N ASN A 123 -18.70 9.59 2.38
CA ASN A 123 -17.83 8.42 2.50
C ASN A 123 -16.48 8.73 3.17
N LEU A 124 -16.31 9.92 3.76
CA LEU A 124 -15.05 10.33 4.38
C LEU A 124 -14.57 9.31 5.43
N GLY A 125 -15.47 8.81 6.28
CA GLY A 125 -15.15 7.85 7.34
C GLY A 125 -14.67 6.48 6.82
N LYS A 126 -15.05 6.08 5.61
CA LYS A 126 -14.62 4.81 5.00
C LYS A 126 -13.17 4.87 4.52
N VAL A 127 -12.75 6.03 4.02
CA VAL A 127 -11.36 6.26 3.59
C VAL A 127 -10.49 6.68 4.78
N CYS A 128 -10.94 7.69 5.51
CA CYS A 128 -10.28 8.20 6.71
C CYS A 128 -10.76 7.45 7.96
N ARG A 129 -10.34 6.19 8.12
CA ARG A 129 -10.80 5.32 9.21
C ARG A 129 -10.30 5.70 10.60
N ILE A 130 -9.07 6.22 10.69
CA ILE A 130 -8.38 6.54 11.95
C ILE A 130 -7.92 7.99 12.00
N GLY A 131 -7.55 8.48 13.19
CA GLY A 131 -7.08 9.86 13.40
C GLY A 131 -5.95 10.28 12.45
N THR A 132 -4.94 9.43 12.27
CA THR A 132 -3.84 9.66 11.30
C THR A 132 -4.34 9.92 9.88
N HIS A 133 -5.35 9.17 9.40
CA HIS A 133 -5.88 9.39 8.05
C HIS A 133 -6.61 10.73 7.94
N LEU A 134 -7.36 11.11 8.98
CA LEU A 134 -8.06 12.39 9.03
C LEU A 134 -7.08 13.57 9.03
N PHE A 135 -5.96 13.45 9.73
CA PHE A 135 -4.89 14.46 9.72
C PHE A 135 -4.19 14.57 8.35
N HIS A 136 -3.85 13.44 7.72
CA HIS A 136 -3.32 13.44 6.35
C HIS A 136 -4.30 14.11 5.36
N PHE A 137 -5.60 13.81 5.48
CA PHE A 137 -6.64 14.45 4.68
C PHE A 137 -6.71 15.96 4.93
N ALA A 138 -6.67 16.39 6.19
CA ALA A 138 -6.70 17.80 6.55
C ALA A 138 -5.49 18.56 5.98
N GLU A 139 -4.30 17.98 6.04
CA GLU A 139 -3.08 18.57 5.47
C GLU A 139 -3.20 18.76 3.96
N TYR A 140 -3.58 17.72 3.22
CA TYR A 140 -3.79 17.81 1.78
C TYR A 140 -4.83 18.87 1.40
N VAL A 141 -5.97 18.88 2.08
CA VAL A 141 -7.04 19.83 1.80
C VAL A 141 -6.60 21.26 2.11
N ASN A 142 -5.90 21.48 3.23
CA ASN A 142 -5.41 22.79 3.64
C ASN A 142 -4.38 23.36 2.64
N ALA A 143 -3.53 22.51 2.06
CA ALA A 143 -2.59 22.92 1.03
C ALA A 143 -3.25 23.29 -0.31
N MET A 144 -4.46 22.78 -0.60
CA MET A 144 -5.10 22.92 -1.91
C MET A 144 -6.32 23.85 -1.92
N ARG A 145 -7.02 24.04 -0.79
CA ARG A 145 -8.26 24.82 -0.73
C ARG A 145 -8.65 25.26 0.70
N GLY A 146 -9.61 26.19 0.78
CA GLY A 146 -10.18 26.64 2.05
C GLY A 146 -11.28 25.74 2.65
N TRP A 147 -11.54 25.94 3.95
CA TRP A 147 -12.51 25.19 4.77
C TRP A 147 -13.95 25.71 4.64
N GLY A 148 -14.66 25.22 3.63
CA GLY A 148 -16.08 25.50 3.42
C GLY A 148 -17.02 24.74 4.35
N ARG A 149 -18.31 25.12 4.36
CA ARG A 149 -19.35 24.49 5.21
C ARG A 149 -19.41 22.96 5.06
N GLY A 150 -19.40 22.45 3.83
CA GLY A 150 -19.49 21.01 3.57
C GLY A 150 -18.33 20.21 4.19
N LEU A 151 -17.09 20.72 4.04
CA LEU A 151 -15.90 20.11 4.63
C LEU A 151 -15.96 20.11 6.16
N ARG A 152 -16.27 21.26 6.76
CA ARG A 152 -16.40 21.38 8.22
C ARG A 152 -17.43 20.40 8.77
N ASN A 153 -18.59 20.29 8.11
CA ASN A 153 -19.62 19.34 8.50
C ASN A 153 -19.15 17.89 8.37
N ALA A 154 -18.48 17.53 7.27
CA ALA A 154 -17.98 16.17 7.06
C ALA A 154 -16.93 15.77 8.10
N VAL A 155 -15.98 16.66 8.40
CA VAL A 155 -15.00 16.45 9.47
C VAL A 155 -15.69 16.40 10.83
N GLY A 156 -16.70 17.24 11.07
CA GLY A 156 -17.51 17.19 12.28
C GLY A 156 -18.22 15.84 12.48
N HIS A 157 -18.85 15.31 11.43
CA HIS A 157 -19.49 13.99 11.44
C HIS A 157 -18.50 12.86 11.76
N TRP A 158 -17.26 12.96 11.29
CA TRP A 158 -16.22 12.00 11.69
C TRP A 158 -16.08 11.89 13.22
N TYR A 159 -16.22 12.98 13.97
CA TYR A 159 -16.14 12.95 15.43
C TYR A 159 -17.43 12.45 16.10
N VAL A 160 -18.60 12.83 15.57
CA VAL A 160 -19.89 12.60 16.27
C VAL A 160 -20.61 11.32 15.86
N ASP A 161 -20.22 10.71 14.73
CA ASP A 161 -20.81 9.44 14.26
C ASP A 161 -20.23 8.22 14.99
N ARG A 162 -19.16 8.42 15.77
CA ARG A 162 -18.53 7.36 16.59
C ARG A 162 -19.07 7.40 18.02
N GLY A 163 -18.92 6.29 18.74
CA GLY A 163 -19.15 6.28 20.19
C GLY A 163 -18.05 7.03 20.95
N ALA A 164 -18.36 7.56 22.13
CA ALA A 164 -17.40 8.34 22.92
C ALA A 164 -16.14 7.54 23.30
N ASP A 165 -16.29 6.24 23.60
CA ASP A 165 -15.16 5.35 23.94
C ASP A 165 -14.26 5.04 22.72
N ASP A 166 -14.85 4.79 21.54
CA ASP A 166 -14.08 4.62 20.31
C ASP A 166 -13.35 5.92 19.94
N LEU A 167 -14.03 7.06 20.09
CA LEU A 167 -13.41 8.36 19.87
C LEU A 167 -12.25 8.60 20.84
N ALA A 168 -12.40 8.27 22.12
CA ALA A 168 -11.34 8.33 23.11
C ALA A 168 -10.15 7.46 22.72
N HIS A 169 -10.39 6.23 22.25
CA HIS A 169 -9.35 5.36 21.73
C HIS A 169 -8.63 5.96 20.53
N GLN A 170 -9.34 6.56 19.57
CA GLN A 170 -8.70 7.30 18.46
C GLN A 170 -7.82 8.44 18.97
N ALA A 171 -8.33 9.21 19.94
CA ALA A 171 -7.66 10.40 20.46
C ALA A 171 -6.36 10.08 21.21
N VAL A 172 -6.39 9.03 22.02
CA VAL A 172 -5.25 8.54 22.81
C VAL A 172 -4.19 7.94 21.88
N LYS A 173 -4.63 7.12 20.91
CA LYS A 173 -3.72 6.40 20.00
C LYS A 173 -3.13 7.29 18.90
N TYR A 174 -3.90 8.23 18.38
CA TYR A 174 -3.55 9.09 17.26
C TYR A 174 -3.66 10.57 17.64
N GLN A 175 -2.74 11.04 18.47
CA GLN A 175 -2.82 12.40 19.03
C GLN A 175 -2.60 13.50 17.97
N GLN A 176 -1.60 13.31 17.10
CA GLN A 176 -1.25 14.26 16.05
C GLN A 176 -0.50 13.60 14.89
N ARG A 177 -0.56 14.21 13.71
CA ARG A 177 0.19 13.83 12.51
C ARG A 177 0.27 15.04 11.57
N ASP A 178 1.36 15.18 10.83
CA ASP A 178 1.55 16.25 9.83
C ASP A 178 1.29 17.67 10.37
N GLY A 179 1.58 17.91 11.65
CA GLY A 179 1.31 19.19 12.30
C GLY A 179 -0.15 19.42 12.70
N TRP A 180 -1.06 18.46 12.44
CA TRP A 180 -2.46 18.52 12.85
C TRP A 180 -2.73 17.70 14.10
N SER A 181 -3.53 18.24 15.01
CA SER A 181 -4.09 17.54 16.16
C SER A 181 -5.62 17.45 16.09
N HIS A 182 -6.21 16.58 16.93
CA HIS A 182 -7.67 16.56 17.10
C HIS A 182 -8.23 17.91 17.54
N GLY A 183 -7.51 18.63 18.41
CA GLY A 183 -7.91 19.97 18.87
C GLY A 183 -8.02 20.97 17.73
N ASP A 184 -7.11 20.93 16.76
CA ASP A 184 -7.14 21.84 15.60
C ASP A 184 -8.35 21.56 14.71
N LEU A 185 -8.62 20.28 14.44
CA LEU A 185 -9.77 19.88 13.65
C LEU A 185 -11.10 20.21 14.34
N LEU A 186 -11.20 20.05 15.66
CA LEU A 186 -12.38 20.46 16.43
C LEU A 186 -12.58 21.98 16.38
N ARG A 187 -11.50 22.76 16.47
CA ARG A 187 -11.56 24.23 16.32
C ARG A 187 -12.01 24.68 14.95
N LEU A 188 -11.70 23.92 13.89
CA LEU A 188 -12.13 24.24 12.52
C LEU A 188 -13.54 23.74 12.20
N ALA A 189 -13.87 22.52 12.59
CA ALA A 189 -15.13 21.86 12.24
C ALA A 189 -16.30 22.30 13.12
N HIS A 190 -16.02 22.71 14.37
CA HIS A 190 -17.02 23.08 15.38
C HIS A 190 -18.19 22.07 15.53
N PRO A 191 -17.93 20.75 15.67
CA PRO A 191 -19.00 19.78 15.88
C PRO A 191 -19.70 20.04 17.22
N LYS A 192 -21.02 19.83 17.25
CA LYS A 192 -21.78 19.81 18.49
C LYS A 192 -21.70 18.41 19.10
N ALA A 193 -21.21 18.30 20.32
CA ALA A 193 -21.16 17.02 21.04
C ALA A 193 -22.57 16.41 21.17
N PRO A 194 -22.79 15.15 20.75
CA PRO A 194 -24.10 14.49 20.85
C PRO A 194 -24.42 13.98 22.25
N SER A 195 -23.42 13.83 23.12
CA SER A 195 -23.59 13.42 24.53
C SER A 195 -22.61 14.13 25.46
N THR A 196 -22.87 14.07 26.77
CA THR A 196 -21.97 14.61 27.80
C THR A 196 -20.59 13.94 27.79
N GLN A 197 -20.53 12.65 27.46
CA GLN A 197 -19.28 11.91 27.29
C GLN A 197 -18.48 12.40 26.08
N HIS A 198 -19.14 12.69 24.96
CA HIS A 198 -18.47 13.32 23.80
C HIS A 198 -17.94 14.70 24.16
N ASP A 199 -18.70 15.50 24.91
CA ASP A 199 -18.24 16.82 25.34
C ASP A 199 -17.01 16.71 26.25
N ALA A 200 -16.96 15.72 27.16
CA ALA A 200 -15.78 15.43 27.97
C ALA A 200 -14.54 15.11 27.11
N VAL A 201 -14.69 14.23 26.11
CA VAL A 201 -13.61 13.88 25.17
C VAL A 201 -13.18 15.09 24.34
N PHE A 202 -14.12 15.89 23.83
CA PHE A 202 -13.81 17.10 23.07
C PHE A 202 -13.07 18.13 23.92
N ARG A 203 -13.49 18.34 25.17
CA ARG A 203 -12.80 19.24 26.10
C ARG A 203 -11.38 18.78 26.39
N TRP A 204 -11.19 17.48 26.61
CA TRP A 204 -9.85 16.90 26.77
C TRP A 204 -8.97 17.12 25.53
N MET A 205 -9.48 16.85 24.33
CA MET A 205 -8.75 17.10 23.06
C MET A 205 -8.40 18.58 22.86
N LEU A 206 -9.29 19.50 23.24
CA LEU A 206 -9.10 20.95 23.10
C LEU A 206 -8.16 21.54 24.16
N GLY A 207 -8.15 20.97 25.37
CA GLY A 207 -7.23 21.32 26.45
C GLY A 207 -5.78 20.98 26.12
N GLY A 208 -5.57 20.08 25.16
CA GLY A 208 -4.26 19.64 24.70
C GLY A 208 -3.69 18.54 25.58
N SER A 209 -3.13 17.50 24.97
CA SER A 209 -2.46 16.39 25.65
C SER A 209 -1.19 16.79 26.44
N PHE A 210 -0.80 18.07 26.39
CA PHE A 210 0.35 18.68 27.06
C PHE A 210 -0.01 19.74 28.11
N ALA A 211 -1.27 20.14 28.24
CA ALA A 211 -1.65 21.06 29.30
C ALA A 211 -1.69 20.28 30.63
N SER A 212 -0.99 20.80 31.63
CA SER A 212 -0.99 20.37 33.03
C SER A 212 -2.37 20.46 33.72
N GLN A 213 -3.47 20.53 32.96
CA GLN A 213 -4.83 20.84 33.40
C GLN A 213 -5.87 19.81 32.91
N GLY A 214 -5.48 18.55 32.71
CA GLY A 214 -6.37 17.49 32.23
C GLY A 214 -7.67 17.31 33.04
N ALA A 215 -7.64 17.60 34.35
CA ALA A 215 -8.82 17.53 35.23
C ALA A 215 -9.59 18.87 35.33
N ASP A 216 -8.90 20.02 35.27
CA ASP A 216 -9.54 21.36 35.35
C ASP A 216 -10.37 21.68 34.09
N SER A 217 -10.11 21.00 32.97
CA SER A 217 -10.84 21.18 31.70
C SER A 217 -12.29 20.66 31.71
N LEU A 218 -12.65 19.84 32.70
CA LEU A 218 -13.97 19.22 32.83
C LEU A 218 -14.94 20.01 33.72
N GLY A 219 -14.43 20.98 34.47
CA GLY A 219 -15.24 21.86 35.31
C GLY A 219 -16.07 22.86 34.48
N GLU A 220 -16.80 23.72 35.19
CA GLU A 220 -17.49 24.85 34.57
C GLU A 220 -16.49 25.78 33.88
N ARG A 221 -16.84 26.25 32.68
CA ARG A 221 -16.01 27.21 31.94
C ARG A 221 -16.84 28.34 31.36
N GLU A 222 -16.31 29.55 31.46
CA GLU A 222 -16.82 30.71 30.74
C GLU A 222 -15.88 31.06 29.59
N VAL A 223 -16.37 30.94 28.36
CA VAL A 223 -15.62 31.32 27.17
C VAL A 223 -16.14 32.65 26.65
N LYS A 224 -15.29 33.67 26.73
CA LYS A 224 -15.55 34.98 26.10
C LYS A 224 -15.11 34.93 24.64
N ARG A 225 -16.01 35.21 23.71
CA ARG A 225 -15.72 35.30 22.28
C ARG A 225 -16.31 36.56 21.67
N LYS A 226 -15.58 37.19 20.76
CA LYS A 226 -16.11 38.29 19.95
C LYS A 226 -16.86 37.72 18.76
N VAL A 227 -18.17 38.00 18.69
CA VAL A 227 -19.00 37.64 17.54
C VAL A 227 -19.51 38.94 16.93
N ARG A 228 -19.06 39.28 15.72
CA ARG A 228 -19.39 40.55 15.04
C ARG A 228 -19.01 41.80 15.86
N GLY A 229 -17.91 41.76 16.60
CA GLY A 229 -17.41 42.88 17.40
C GLY A 229 -17.98 42.97 18.82
N GLU A 230 -19.00 42.18 19.16
CA GLU A 230 -19.60 42.13 20.48
C GLU A 230 -19.05 40.97 21.32
N ASP A 231 -18.81 41.23 22.60
CA ASP A 231 -18.39 40.20 23.56
C ASP A 231 -19.59 39.31 23.90
N ARG A 232 -19.50 38.04 23.52
CA ARG A 232 -20.43 36.98 23.95
C ARG A 232 -19.72 36.08 24.94
N VAL A 233 -20.32 35.93 26.12
CA VAL A 233 -19.90 34.94 27.12
C VAL A 233 -20.75 33.69 26.93
N ALA A 234 -20.09 32.57 26.64
CA ALA A 234 -20.72 31.25 26.64
C ALA A 234 -20.31 30.51 27.93
N LYS A 235 -21.27 30.23 28.79
CA LYS A 235 -21.07 29.36 29.95
C LYS A 235 -21.28 27.91 29.53
N TYR A 236 -20.39 27.03 29.94
CA TYR A 236 -20.53 25.59 29.76
C TYR A 236 -20.44 24.94 31.13
N ASP A 237 -21.42 24.11 31.45
CA ASP A 237 -21.49 23.37 32.71
C ASP A 237 -20.35 22.36 32.81
N ALA A 238 -20.12 21.83 34.01
CA ALA A 238 -19.22 20.70 34.19
C ALA A 238 -19.68 19.50 33.35
N VAL A 239 -18.73 18.80 32.74
CA VAL A 239 -18.99 17.59 31.95
C VAL A 239 -18.87 16.33 32.80
N GLY A 240 -19.46 15.24 32.29
CA GLY A 240 -19.36 13.92 32.91
C GLY A 240 -17.94 13.37 32.98
N ALA A 241 -17.79 12.21 33.61
CA ALA A 241 -16.51 11.53 33.76
C ALA A 241 -15.84 11.24 32.40
N LEU A 242 -14.50 11.29 32.37
CA LEU A 242 -13.73 10.92 31.20
C LEU A 242 -13.86 9.41 30.95
N PRO A 243 -13.83 8.98 29.67
CA PRO A 243 -13.63 7.58 29.37
C PRO A 243 -12.39 7.04 30.09
N LYS A 244 -12.52 5.85 30.70
CA LYS A 244 -11.48 5.21 31.52
C LYS A 244 -10.12 5.13 30.81
N LEU A 245 -10.12 4.95 29.49
CA LEU A 245 -8.91 4.91 28.69
C LEU A 245 -8.13 6.23 28.70
N ILE A 246 -8.82 7.37 28.70
CA ILE A 246 -8.18 8.69 28.81
C ILE A 246 -7.61 8.87 30.23
N GLU A 247 -8.36 8.46 31.25
CA GLU A 247 -7.88 8.51 32.64
C GLU A 247 -6.61 7.67 32.82
N ALA A 248 -6.60 6.44 32.30
CA ALA A 248 -5.43 5.57 32.29
C ALA A 248 -4.25 6.17 31.52
N PHE A 249 -4.51 6.83 30.38
CA PHE A 249 -3.48 7.53 29.62
C PHE A 249 -2.88 8.71 30.38
N GLU A 250 -3.69 9.51 31.07
CA GLU A 250 -3.19 10.61 31.92
C GLU A 250 -2.41 10.09 33.14
N GLN A 251 -2.81 8.96 33.72
CA GLN A 251 -2.04 8.28 34.76
C GLN A 251 -0.70 7.77 34.20
N ALA A 252 -0.67 7.19 33.00
CA ALA A 252 0.54 6.69 32.36
C ALA A 252 1.58 7.81 32.16
N LYS A 253 1.16 9.03 31.81
CA LYS A 253 2.05 10.20 31.68
C LYS A 253 2.74 10.59 33.00
N ARG A 254 2.09 10.32 34.13
CA ARG A 254 2.56 10.67 35.48
C ARG A 254 3.28 9.51 36.17
N ALA A 255 3.28 8.33 35.55
CA ALA A 255 3.90 7.14 36.11
C ALA A 255 5.38 7.38 36.37
N THR A 256 5.85 6.86 37.50
CA THR A 256 7.25 6.96 37.93
C THR A 256 7.96 5.62 37.93
N ARG A 257 7.22 4.52 37.71
CA ARG A 257 7.74 3.15 37.72
C ARG A 257 7.14 2.33 36.58
N ALA A 258 7.95 1.42 36.01
CA ALA A 258 7.49 0.53 34.93
C ALA A 258 6.30 -0.35 35.34
N GLY A 259 6.26 -0.80 36.61
CA GLY A 259 5.14 -1.61 37.12
C GLY A 259 3.80 -0.89 37.17
N GLU A 260 3.78 0.46 37.23
CA GLU A 260 2.54 1.24 37.12
C GLU A 260 2.01 1.19 35.68
N ILE A 261 2.90 1.28 34.69
CA ILE A 261 2.55 1.16 33.27
C ILE A 261 2.02 -0.24 32.95
N VAL A 262 2.66 -1.29 33.47
CA VAL A 262 2.19 -2.69 33.29
C VAL A 262 0.75 -2.85 33.80
N LYS A 263 0.46 -2.38 35.02
CA LYS A 263 -0.91 -2.42 35.56
C LYS A 263 -1.91 -1.70 34.66
N LEU A 264 -1.55 -0.52 34.14
CA LEU A 264 -2.42 0.25 33.26
C LEU A 264 -2.67 -0.47 31.92
N ILE A 265 -1.67 -1.17 31.37
CA ILE A 265 -1.84 -1.98 30.16
C ILE A 265 -2.78 -3.15 30.44
N ASP A 266 -2.56 -3.90 31.52
CA ASP A 266 -3.34 -5.10 31.85
C ASP A 266 -4.81 -4.79 32.16
N GLU A 267 -5.07 -3.68 32.87
CA GLU A 267 -6.40 -3.28 33.32
C GLU A 267 -7.21 -2.56 32.22
N PHE A 268 -6.57 -1.68 31.44
CA PHE A 268 -7.25 -0.78 30.50
C PHE A 268 -6.96 -1.06 29.02
N ASP A 269 -6.20 -2.12 28.71
CA ASP A 269 -5.76 -2.45 27.34
C ASP A 269 -5.04 -1.27 26.67
N LEU A 270 -4.18 -0.60 27.44
CA LEU A 270 -3.52 0.64 27.02
C LEU A 270 -2.62 0.36 25.79
N PRO A 271 -2.84 1.02 24.64
CA PRO A 271 -2.08 0.75 23.45
C PRO A 271 -0.64 1.26 23.58
N ARG A 272 0.27 0.64 22.82
CA ARG A 272 1.70 1.02 22.77
C ARG A 272 1.92 2.50 22.43
N GLU A 273 1.04 3.14 21.66
CA GLU A 273 1.11 4.57 21.34
C GLU A 273 0.81 5.49 22.54
N ALA A 274 0.12 4.99 23.57
CA ALA A 274 -0.24 5.71 24.79
C ALA A 274 0.82 5.58 25.90
N VAL A 275 1.79 4.67 25.73
CA VAL A 275 2.88 4.47 26.68
C VAL A 275 3.98 5.53 26.44
N PRO A 276 4.39 6.30 27.47
CA PRO A 276 5.48 7.27 27.35
C PRO A 276 6.79 6.63 26.89
N THR A 277 7.54 7.35 26.05
CA THR A 277 8.74 6.83 25.38
C THR A 277 9.79 6.26 26.33
N GLN A 278 9.95 6.85 27.53
CA GLN A 278 10.91 6.37 28.53
C GLN A 278 10.68 4.91 28.94
N TRP A 279 9.43 4.46 28.93
CA TRP A 279 9.05 3.10 29.31
C TRP A 279 9.15 2.09 28.16
N LEU A 280 9.32 2.55 26.91
CA LEU A 280 9.41 1.69 25.73
C LEU A 280 10.77 1.00 25.56
N ASN A 281 11.66 1.15 26.54
CA ASN A 281 12.90 0.39 26.65
C ASN A 281 12.85 -0.68 27.75
N GLU A 282 11.75 -0.76 28.50
CA GLU A 282 11.57 -1.75 29.57
C GLU A 282 10.99 -3.05 29.00
N VAL A 283 11.66 -4.18 29.26
CA VAL A 283 11.23 -5.50 28.75
C VAL A 283 9.85 -5.88 29.29
N VAL A 284 9.63 -5.65 30.59
CA VAL A 284 8.35 -5.98 31.28
C VAL A 284 7.15 -5.23 30.69
N VAL A 285 7.36 -4.03 30.16
CA VAL A 285 6.29 -3.25 29.51
C VAL A 285 5.93 -3.88 28.17
N TRP A 286 6.91 -4.35 27.41
CA TRP A 286 6.67 -5.04 26.13
C TRP A 286 6.07 -6.44 26.32
N GLU A 287 6.40 -7.14 27.41
CA GLU A 287 5.75 -8.41 27.77
C GLU A 287 4.24 -8.25 27.94
N SER A 288 3.82 -7.28 28.77
CA SER A 288 2.41 -6.96 28.99
C SER A 288 1.72 -6.49 27.70
N LEU A 289 2.34 -5.60 26.91
CA LEU A 289 1.79 -5.18 25.62
C LEU A 289 1.56 -6.35 24.65
N LEU A 290 2.47 -7.33 24.61
CA LEU A 290 2.45 -8.43 23.65
C LEU A 290 1.23 -9.36 23.79
N GLU A 291 0.69 -9.50 25.00
CA GLU A 291 -0.43 -10.39 25.29
C GLU A 291 -1.64 -10.07 24.38
N ARG A 292 -2.04 -8.80 24.37
CA ARG A 292 -3.20 -8.28 23.63
C ARG A 292 -2.83 -7.54 22.33
N MET A 293 -1.55 -7.46 21.99
CA MET A 293 -1.09 -6.76 20.79
C MET A 293 -1.76 -7.30 19.50
N PRO A 294 -2.37 -6.42 18.68
CA PRO A 294 -2.88 -6.81 17.36
C PRO A 294 -1.79 -7.36 16.44
N MET A 295 -2.14 -8.31 15.58
CA MET A 295 -1.19 -9.01 14.70
C MET A 295 -0.31 -8.06 13.86
N THR A 296 -0.93 -7.06 13.22
CA THR A 296 -0.20 -6.05 12.43
C THR A 296 0.77 -5.23 13.28
N ALA A 297 0.39 -4.90 14.52
CA ALA A 297 1.25 -4.18 15.45
C ALA A 297 2.41 -5.06 15.93
N MET A 298 2.16 -6.34 16.19
CA MET A 298 3.18 -7.31 16.59
C MET A 298 4.23 -7.48 15.48
N ILE A 299 3.79 -7.74 14.24
CA ILE A 299 4.66 -7.90 13.07
C ILE A 299 5.56 -6.66 12.88
N ARG A 300 4.99 -5.46 13.00
CA ARG A 300 5.73 -4.19 12.85
C ARG A 300 6.78 -3.95 13.95
N ASN A 301 6.62 -4.54 15.14
CA ASN A 301 7.49 -4.29 16.29
C ASN A 301 8.44 -5.46 16.61
N LEU A 302 8.53 -6.50 15.77
CA LEU A 302 9.41 -7.66 15.99
C LEU A 302 10.87 -7.26 16.20
N GLY A 303 11.39 -6.34 15.38
CA GLY A 303 12.76 -5.82 15.51
C GLY A 303 13.00 -5.10 16.84
N LYS A 304 12.05 -4.26 17.29
CA LYS A 304 12.14 -3.57 18.59
C LYS A 304 12.12 -4.56 19.75
N MET A 305 11.18 -5.50 19.76
CA MET A 305 11.11 -6.53 20.80
C MET A 305 12.39 -7.37 20.85
N THR A 306 12.98 -7.70 19.69
CA THR A 306 14.24 -8.44 19.61
C THR A 306 15.42 -7.61 20.12
N SER A 307 15.49 -6.32 19.76
CA SER A 307 16.56 -5.41 20.21
C SER A 307 16.60 -5.22 21.73
N LEU A 308 15.46 -5.40 22.41
CA LEU A 308 15.34 -5.31 23.87
C LEU A 308 15.67 -6.63 24.58
N GLY A 309 15.92 -7.71 23.85
CA GLY A 309 16.17 -9.04 24.42
C GLY A 309 14.90 -9.80 24.83
N LEU A 310 13.70 -9.30 24.49
CA LEU A 310 12.43 -9.99 24.81
C LEU A 310 12.33 -11.38 24.14
N LEU A 311 12.92 -11.51 22.95
CA LEU A 311 12.90 -12.74 22.16
C LEU A 311 14.11 -13.65 22.44
N ALA A 312 14.50 -13.76 23.72
CA ALA A 312 15.60 -14.60 24.17
C ALA A 312 15.35 -16.12 23.96
N PRO A 313 16.41 -16.97 24.01
CA PRO A 313 16.25 -18.41 24.08
C PRO A 313 15.28 -18.81 25.21
N PHE A 314 14.38 -19.74 24.90
CA PHE A 314 13.34 -20.24 25.82
C PHE A 314 12.36 -19.21 26.42
N SER A 315 12.30 -17.97 25.93
CA SER A 315 11.32 -16.98 26.42
C SER A 315 9.88 -17.31 26.00
N ASP A 316 8.91 -16.99 26.87
CA ASP A 316 7.47 -17.13 26.58
C ASP A 316 7.03 -16.20 25.46
N ALA A 317 7.54 -14.98 25.42
CA ALA A 317 7.27 -14.02 24.35
C ALA A 317 7.62 -14.58 22.97
N LYS A 318 8.78 -15.26 22.84
CA LYS A 318 9.16 -15.93 21.59
C LYS A 318 8.17 -17.04 21.23
N ARG A 319 7.79 -17.89 22.19
CA ARG A 319 6.81 -18.97 21.97
C ARG A 319 5.45 -18.42 21.53
N LEU A 320 5.01 -17.32 22.14
CA LEU A 320 3.73 -16.67 21.84
C LEU A 320 3.74 -16.07 20.43
N ILE A 321 4.80 -15.34 20.06
CA ILE A 321 4.95 -14.74 18.72
C ILE A 321 4.94 -15.82 17.64
N VAL A 322 5.76 -16.86 17.78
CA VAL A 322 5.82 -17.96 16.80
C VAL A 322 4.45 -18.64 16.66
N ARG A 323 3.75 -18.87 17.76
CA ARG A 323 2.40 -19.44 17.75
C ARG A 323 1.39 -18.54 17.02
N LYS A 324 1.39 -17.23 17.32
CA LYS A 324 0.51 -16.25 16.66
C LYS A 324 0.79 -16.18 15.16
N LEU A 325 2.06 -16.18 14.74
CA LEU A 325 2.44 -16.14 13.32
C LEU A 325 2.08 -17.43 12.56
N ARG A 326 2.01 -18.58 13.24
CA ARG A 326 1.62 -19.86 12.65
C ARG A 326 0.11 -20.13 12.67
N ASP A 327 -0.68 -19.24 13.27
CA ASP A 327 -2.14 -19.39 13.34
C ASP A 327 -2.79 -18.82 12.07
N GLU A 328 -3.05 -19.69 11.11
CA GLU A 328 -3.67 -19.34 9.82
C GLU A 328 -5.05 -18.66 9.99
N THR A 329 -5.83 -19.12 10.98
CA THR A 329 -7.16 -18.55 11.24
C THR A 329 -7.05 -17.13 11.77
N ALA A 330 -6.09 -16.89 12.68
CA ALA A 330 -5.81 -15.55 13.18
C ALA A 330 -5.28 -14.63 12.08
N LEU A 331 -4.37 -15.11 11.22
CA LEU A 331 -3.84 -14.35 10.07
C LEU A 331 -4.97 -13.93 9.11
N LYS A 332 -5.88 -14.86 8.77
CA LYS A 332 -7.04 -14.60 7.91
C LYS A 332 -8.01 -13.61 8.54
N ARG A 333 -8.35 -13.78 9.82
CA ARG A 333 -9.24 -12.87 10.55
C ARG A 333 -8.67 -11.46 10.67
N ALA A 334 -7.35 -11.35 10.86
CA ALA A 334 -6.64 -10.07 10.91
C ALA A 334 -6.41 -9.44 9.51
N ARG A 335 -6.84 -10.12 8.42
CA ARG A 335 -6.68 -9.68 7.03
C ARG A 335 -5.24 -9.30 6.70
N ILE A 336 -4.29 -10.10 7.17
CA ILE A 336 -2.87 -9.85 6.91
C ILE A 336 -2.58 -10.17 5.44
N HIS A 337 -2.16 -9.15 4.69
CA HIS A 337 -1.83 -9.29 3.28
C HIS A 337 -0.45 -9.98 3.09
N PRO A 338 -0.28 -10.90 2.13
CA PRO A 338 1.00 -11.58 1.88
C PRO A 338 2.19 -10.61 1.73
N LEU A 339 2.01 -9.53 0.96
CA LEU A 339 3.03 -8.50 0.79
C LEU A 339 3.47 -7.83 2.10
N ALA A 340 2.55 -7.66 3.07
CA ALA A 340 2.90 -7.07 4.37
C ALA A 340 3.77 -8.02 5.20
N VAL A 341 3.50 -9.33 5.14
CA VAL A 341 4.35 -10.36 5.75
C VAL A 341 5.71 -10.39 5.09
N LEU A 342 5.76 -10.32 3.76
CA LEU A 342 7.00 -10.27 2.99
C LEU A 342 7.88 -9.07 3.39
N VAL A 343 7.33 -7.86 3.38
CA VAL A 343 8.05 -6.65 3.81
C VAL A 343 8.59 -6.83 5.23
N ALA A 344 7.77 -7.35 6.14
CA ALA A 344 8.18 -7.57 7.52
C ALA A 344 9.27 -8.64 7.66
N GLN A 345 9.18 -9.75 6.91
CA GLN A 345 10.18 -10.80 6.87
C GLN A 345 11.53 -10.26 6.40
N LYS A 346 11.53 -9.50 5.29
CA LYS A 346 12.75 -8.90 4.74
C LYS A 346 13.40 -7.96 5.74
N ILE A 347 12.65 -7.01 6.29
CA ILE A 347 13.17 -6.06 7.29
C ILE A 347 13.69 -6.82 8.51
N TYR A 348 12.91 -7.76 9.06
CA TYR A 348 13.31 -8.52 10.24
C TYR A 348 14.58 -9.32 10.04
N ALA A 349 14.74 -9.97 8.87
CA ALA A 349 15.90 -10.78 8.53
C ALA A 349 17.17 -9.95 8.25
N GLN A 350 17.03 -8.69 7.82
CA GLN A 350 18.17 -7.78 7.63
C GLN A 350 18.86 -7.41 8.95
N GLY A 351 18.09 -7.35 10.05
CA GLY A 351 18.64 -7.04 11.37
C GLY A 351 18.77 -5.53 11.65
N ASP A 352 18.28 -4.68 10.77
CA ASP A 352 18.25 -3.24 10.92
C ASP A 352 16.94 -2.62 10.43
N GLY A 353 16.56 -1.50 11.04
CA GLY A 353 15.34 -0.79 10.67
C GLY A 353 15.47 -0.11 9.31
N ASP A 354 14.47 -0.29 8.44
CA ASP A 354 14.37 0.42 7.14
C ASP A 354 14.42 1.95 7.30
N LYS A 355 13.92 2.44 8.45
CA LYS A 355 14.03 3.84 8.87
C LYS A 355 14.63 3.92 10.29
N GLY A 356 15.76 4.60 10.45
CA GLY A 356 16.39 4.88 11.74
C GLY A 356 17.69 4.10 12.00
N ALA A 357 18.13 4.05 13.26
CA ALA A 357 19.40 3.44 13.68
C ALA A 357 19.23 2.15 14.50
N LEU A 358 18.00 1.63 14.61
CA LEU A 358 17.72 0.43 15.39
C LEU A 358 18.35 -0.81 14.72
N LYS A 359 19.07 -1.61 15.50
CA LYS A 359 19.67 -2.88 15.08
C LYS A 359 19.27 -4.02 16.02
N TRP A 360 19.19 -5.22 15.49
CA TRP A 360 18.92 -6.45 16.23
C TRP A 360 19.55 -7.65 15.55
N SER A 361 19.74 -8.74 16.29
CA SER A 361 20.13 -10.04 15.73
C SER A 361 18.87 -10.84 15.40
N PRO A 362 18.58 -11.15 14.13
CA PRO A 362 17.36 -11.87 13.75
C PRO A 362 17.24 -13.23 14.45
N VAL A 363 16.06 -13.53 14.99
CA VAL A 363 15.78 -14.84 15.60
C VAL A 363 15.27 -15.79 14.51
N SER A 364 15.99 -16.89 14.27
CA SER A 364 15.69 -17.86 13.21
C SER A 364 14.24 -18.38 13.27
N ALA A 365 13.75 -18.75 14.45
CA ALA A 365 12.38 -19.24 14.62
C ALA A 365 11.31 -18.20 14.24
N VAL A 366 11.60 -16.90 14.35
CA VAL A 366 10.68 -15.84 13.92
C VAL A 366 10.75 -15.64 12.41
N VAL A 367 11.95 -15.72 11.82
CA VAL A 367 12.13 -15.69 10.35
C VAL A 367 11.39 -16.86 9.70
N ASP A 368 11.54 -18.07 10.24
CA ASP A 368 10.84 -19.26 9.76
C ASP A 368 9.32 -19.13 9.94
N ALA A 369 8.84 -18.59 11.07
CA ALA A 369 7.41 -18.38 11.29
C ALA A 369 6.81 -17.31 10.36
N LEU A 370 7.55 -16.25 10.01
CA LEU A 370 7.13 -15.27 9.00
C LEU A 370 7.10 -15.88 7.59
N ASP A 371 8.05 -16.77 7.28
CA ASP A 371 8.06 -17.53 6.02
C ASP A 371 6.79 -18.40 5.92
N GLU A 372 6.51 -19.20 6.95
CA GLU A 372 5.28 -20.02 7.03
C GLU A 372 4.00 -19.17 6.95
N ALA A 373 3.95 -18.04 7.66
CA ALA A 373 2.84 -17.10 7.61
C ALA A 373 2.59 -16.57 6.19
N PHE A 374 3.65 -16.32 5.41
CA PHE A 374 3.53 -15.87 4.04
C PHE A 374 2.80 -16.92 3.18
N TYR A 375 3.15 -18.21 3.26
CA TYR A 375 2.44 -19.26 2.52
C TYR A 375 1.02 -19.50 3.03
N ALA A 376 0.79 -19.42 4.34
CA ALA A 376 -0.56 -19.52 4.92
C ALA A 376 -1.50 -18.43 4.36
N THR A 377 -0.96 -17.26 3.99
CA THR A 377 -1.77 -16.20 3.38
C THR A 377 -2.16 -16.46 1.92
N PHE A 378 -1.61 -17.48 1.24
CA PHE A 378 -1.91 -17.78 -0.17
C PHE A 378 -3.32 -18.30 -0.38
N GLN A 379 -3.88 -19.05 0.58
CA GLN A 379 -5.26 -19.56 0.52
C GLN A 379 -6.33 -18.45 0.51
N ASN A 380 -5.93 -17.19 0.72
CA ASN A 380 -6.81 -16.05 0.58
C ASN A 380 -6.96 -15.57 -0.88
N VAL A 381 -6.27 -16.20 -1.83
CA VAL A 381 -6.32 -15.87 -3.26
C VAL A 381 -7.22 -16.89 -3.98
N GLU A 382 -8.17 -16.40 -4.77
CA GLU A 382 -9.10 -17.24 -5.55
C GLU A 382 -8.46 -17.64 -6.90
N PRO A 383 -8.35 -18.94 -7.23
CA PRO A 383 -7.79 -19.39 -8.51
C PRO A 383 -8.75 -19.11 -9.69
N CYS A 384 -8.20 -18.85 -10.87
CA CYS A 384 -8.97 -18.77 -12.11
C CYS A 384 -9.22 -20.15 -12.73
N GLY A 385 -8.41 -21.16 -12.38
CA GLY A 385 -8.61 -22.56 -12.80
C GLY A 385 -8.35 -22.78 -14.30
N LYS A 386 -7.57 -21.91 -14.94
CA LYS A 386 -7.21 -22.00 -16.36
C LYS A 386 -5.69 -22.08 -16.53
N PRO A 387 -5.18 -22.66 -17.63
CA PRO A 387 -3.76 -22.64 -17.93
C PRO A 387 -3.23 -21.20 -18.07
N VAL A 388 -2.33 -20.81 -17.17
CA VAL A 388 -1.71 -19.48 -17.16
C VAL A 388 -0.21 -19.56 -17.41
N LEU A 389 0.32 -18.56 -18.11
CA LEU A 389 1.75 -18.35 -18.28
C LEU A 389 2.16 -17.04 -17.61
N LEU A 390 3.02 -17.12 -16.61
CA LEU A 390 3.60 -15.96 -15.96
C LEU A 390 4.92 -15.61 -16.62
N ALA A 391 5.04 -14.35 -17.02
CA ALA A 391 6.23 -13.78 -17.61
C ALA A 391 6.80 -12.72 -16.67
N LEU A 392 7.95 -13.03 -16.05
CA LEU A 392 8.64 -12.15 -15.13
C LEU A 392 9.67 -11.32 -15.90
N ASP A 393 9.49 -10.01 -15.94
CA ASP A 393 10.50 -9.09 -16.43
C ASP A 393 11.67 -9.06 -15.43
N VAL A 394 12.86 -9.47 -15.87
CA VAL A 394 14.09 -9.47 -15.04
C VAL A 394 15.07 -8.38 -15.44
N SER A 395 14.64 -7.43 -16.29
CA SER A 395 15.46 -6.29 -16.73
C SER A 395 15.99 -5.44 -15.57
N GLY A 396 16.97 -4.58 -15.87
CA GLY A 396 17.62 -3.74 -14.87
C GLY A 396 16.67 -2.77 -14.14
N SER A 397 15.65 -2.27 -14.82
CA SER A 397 14.67 -1.32 -14.24
C SER A 397 13.83 -1.97 -13.13
N MET A 398 13.56 -3.27 -13.23
CA MET A 398 12.85 -4.06 -12.22
C MET A 398 13.68 -4.23 -10.93
N ALA A 399 15.00 -4.16 -11.00
CA ALA A 399 15.90 -4.22 -9.83
C ALA A 399 15.88 -2.91 -9.02
N GLN A 400 15.71 -1.78 -9.69
CA GLN A 400 15.91 -0.46 -9.11
C GLN A 400 14.59 0.19 -8.69
N SER A 401 13.49 -0.18 -9.33
CA SER A 401 12.16 0.31 -8.96
C SER A 401 11.68 -0.35 -7.67
N ARG A 402 11.20 0.45 -6.72
CA ARG A 402 10.67 -0.02 -5.43
C ARG A 402 9.14 0.04 -5.42
N ILE A 403 8.49 -1.01 -4.92
CA ILE A 403 7.02 -1.08 -4.88
C ILE A 403 6.53 -0.24 -3.70
N ALA A 404 5.65 0.73 -3.96
CA ALA A 404 4.99 1.57 -2.96
C ALA A 404 5.94 2.23 -1.94
N GLY A 405 7.14 2.64 -2.38
CA GLY A 405 8.16 3.23 -1.52
C GLY A 405 8.70 2.29 -0.45
N SER A 406 8.55 0.97 -0.62
CA SER A 406 9.00 -0.05 0.33
C SER A 406 10.43 -0.52 0.06
N CYS A 407 10.96 -1.35 0.96
CA CYS A 407 12.24 -2.01 0.77
C CYS A 407 12.23 -3.09 -0.33
N ILE A 408 11.06 -3.42 -0.91
CA ILE A 408 10.86 -4.47 -1.92
C ILE A 408 10.97 -3.87 -3.33
N THR A 409 11.83 -4.47 -4.15
CA THR A 409 11.99 -4.12 -5.56
C THR A 409 10.86 -4.70 -6.41
N ALA A 410 10.63 -4.14 -7.61
CA ALA A 410 9.67 -4.66 -8.56
C ALA A 410 9.97 -6.13 -8.93
N ARG A 411 11.25 -6.51 -9.03
CA ARG A 411 11.66 -7.91 -9.24
C ARG A 411 11.28 -8.81 -8.08
N GLU A 412 11.52 -8.40 -6.84
CA GLU A 412 11.16 -9.18 -5.65
C GLU A 412 9.64 -9.33 -5.50
N GLY A 413 8.87 -8.28 -5.80
CA GLY A 413 7.42 -8.36 -5.84
C GLY A 413 6.91 -9.29 -6.94
N SER A 414 7.52 -9.24 -8.13
CA SER A 414 7.23 -10.14 -9.25
C SER A 414 7.49 -11.60 -8.87
N ALA A 415 8.62 -11.87 -8.21
CA ALA A 415 8.96 -13.19 -7.65
C ALA A 415 7.93 -13.69 -6.63
N ALA A 416 7.51 -12.82 -5.71
CA ALA A 416 6.51 -13.16 -4.69
C ALA A 416 5.14 -13.48 -5.32
N MET A 417 4.69 -12.68 -6.29
CA MET A 417 3.44 -12.91 -7.01
C MET A 417 3.49 -14.18 -7.86
N ALA A 418 4.64 -14.49 -8.44
CA ALA A 418 4.86 -15.74 -9.17
C ALA A 418 4.73 -16.96 -8.25
N LEU A 419 5.31 -16.88 -7.04
CA LEU A 419 5.23 -17.95 -6.05
C LEU A 419 3.79 -18.14 -5.53
N ILE A 420 3.05 -17.06 -5.30
CA ILE A 420 1.63 -17.10 -4.95
C ILE A 420 0.83 -17.81 -6.04
N THR A 421 1.02 -17.42 -7.31
CA THR A 421 0.27 -17.98 -8.43
C THR A 421 0.62 -19.45 -8.66
N ALA A 422 1.90 -19.82 -8.56
CA ALA A 422 2.35 -21.22 -8.64
C ALA A 422 1.74 -22.10 -7.55
N ALA A 423 1.42 -21.52 -6.39
CA ALA A 423 0.79 -22.23 -5.28
C ALA A 423 -0.75 -22.30 -5.39
N THR A 424 -1.35 -21.44 -6.21
CA THR A 424 -2.81 -21.26 -6.27
C THR A 424 -3.40 -21.85 -7.54
N GLU A 425 -2.74 -21.67 -8.68
CA GLU A 425 -3.22 -22.14 -9.99
C GLU A 425 -2.76 -23.58 -10.26
N PRO A 426 -3.66 -24.47 -10.70
CA PRO A 426 -3.33 -25.88 -10.97
C PRO A 426 -2.42 -26.05 -12.20
N GLU A 427 -2.56 -25.18 -13.20
CA GLU A 427 -1.79 -25.22 -14.44
C GLU A 427 -1.09 -23.87 -14.66
N CYS A 428 0.19 -23.81 -14.31
CA CYS A 428 0.99 -22.59 -14.33
C CYS A 428 2.38 -22.86 -14.90
N GLU A 429 2.76 -22.15 -15.95
CA GLU A 429 4.14 -22.12 -16.47
C GLU A 429 4.76 -20.75 -16.16
N ILE A 430 6.02 -20.74 -15.71
CA ILE A 430 6.69 -19.50 -15.29
C ILE A 430 7.97 -19.34 -16.08
N ILE A 431 8.08 -18.21 -16.77
CA ILE A 431 9.27 -17.80 -17.51
C ILE A 431 9.76 -16.44 -17.03
N ALA A 432 11.06 -16.23 -17.10
CA ALA A 432 11.69 -14.93 -17.01
C ALA A 432 12.13 -14.49 -18.39
N PHE A 433 11.96 -13.20 -18.69
CA PHE A 433 12.37 -12.66 -19.98
C PHE A 433 13.24 -11.40 -19.82
N SER A 434 14.22 -11.30 -20.71
CA SER A 434 15.07 -10.12 -20.95
C SER A 434 15.51 -10.17 -22.41
N ALA A 435 15.66 -9.06 -23.13
CA ALA A 435 16.10 -9.08 -24.52
C ALA A 435 17.58 -9.48 -24.58
N PRO A 436 17.99 -10.32 -25.55
CA PRO A 436 19.37 -10.75 -25.66
C PRO A 436 20.31 -9.53 -25.80
N ALA A 437 21.31 -9.43 -24.92
CA ALA A 437 22.35 -8.42 -25.07
C ALA A 437 23.03 -8.63 -26.44
N ARG A 438 23.27 -7.54 -27.19
CA ARG A 438 24.04 -7.62 -28.45
C ARG A 438 25.41 -8.24 -28.15
N GLY A 439 25.59 -9.51 -28.53
CA GLY A 439 26.82 -10.29 -28.29
C GLY A 439 26.88 -11.06 -26.97
N GLY A 440 25.83 -11.09 -26.15
CA GLY A 440 25.80 -11.77 -24.86
C GLY A 440 24.96 -13.04 -24.87
N TYR A 441 25.59 -14.14 -24.47
CA TYR A 441 25.06 -15.51 -24.33
C TYR A 441 23.86 -15.64 -23.37
N GLY A 442 22.70 -15.06 -23.70
CA GLY A 442 21.43 -15.41 -23.05
C GLY A 442 21.12 -16.89 -23.30
N GLY A 443 21.20 -17.73 -22.25
CA GLY A 443 20.89 -19.16 -22.31
C GLY A 443 22.06 -20.13 -22.09
N MET A 444 23.32 -19.68 -22.13
CA MET A 444 24.48 -20.60 -22.15
C MET A 444 24.89 -21.17 -20.77
N HIS A 445 24.42 -20.59 -19.67
CA HIS A 445 24.62 -21.11 -18.31
C HIS A 445 23.30 -21.44 -17.61
N GLY A 446 22.39 -22.10 -18.33
CA GLY A 446 21.09 -22.52 -17.77
C GLY A 446 20.15 -23.31 -18.70
N GLY A 447 20.53 -23.51 -19.97
CA GLY A 447 19.73 -24.34 -20.91
C GLY A 447 18.48 -23.65 -21.45
N GLY A 448 18.53 -22.32 -21.67
CA GLY A 448 17.41 -21.52 -22.22
C GLY A 448 17.68 -20.94 -23.61
N GLU A 449 16.64 -20.40 -24.25
CA GLU A 449 16.75 -19.66 -25.52
C GLU A 449 17.19 -18.20 -25.27
N PRO A 450 17.77 -17.49 -26.27
CA PRO A 450 18.16 -16.09 -26.12
C PRO A 450 17.00 -15.22 -25.62
N GLY A 451 17.11 -14.79 -24.37
CA GLY A 451 16.18 -13.87 -23.74
C GLY A 451 14.96 -14.48 -23.03
N ILE A 452 14.86 -15.82 -22.96
CA ILE A 452 13.85 -16.50 -22.15
C ILE A 452 14.51 -17.60 -21.32
N THR A 453 14.25 -17.53 -20.02
CA THR A 453 14.68 -18.56 -19.06
C THR A 453 13.43 -19.15 -18.40
N ARG A 454 13.23 -20.46 -18.51
CA ARG A 454 12.18 -21.14 -17.71
C ARG A 454 12.55 -21.04 -16.24
N VAL A 455 11.61 -20.63 -15.39
CA VAL A 455 11.84 -20.47 -13.96
C VAL A 455 11.11 -21.58 -13.24
N THR A 456 11.83 -22.66 -12.95
CA THR A 456 11.29 -23.74 -12.12
C THR A 456 11.24 -23.27 -10.66
N ILE A 457 10.04 -22.88 -10.21
CA ILE A 457 9.75 -22.64 -8.79
C ILE A 457 8.76 -23.69 -8.29
N SER A 458 8.93 -24.11 -7.05
CA SER A 458 7.95 -24.91 -6.34
C SER A 458 7.28 -24.03 -5.29
N PRO A 459 5.96 -24.20 -5.02
CA PRO A 459 5.26 -23.55 -3.91
C PRO A 459 5.93 -23.73 -2.54
N ARG A 460 6.80 -24.74 -2.39
CA ARG A 460 7.55 -25.03 -1.15
C ARG A 460 8.92 -24.34 -1.07
N MET A 461 9.38 -23.69 -2.14
CA MET A 461 10.66 -22.97 -2.12
C MET A 461 10.52 -21.73 -1.26
N ARG A 462 11.52 -21.46 -0.41
CA ARG A 462 11.61 -20.20 0.33
C ARG A 462 11.70 -19.05 -0.66
N LEU A 463 10.98 -17.97 -0.39
CA LEU A 463 10.96 -16.81 -1.27
C LEU A 463 12.36 -16.22 -1.48
N ALA A 464 13.22 -16.23 -0.47
CA ALA A 464 14.60 -15.79 -0.60
C ALA A 464 15.38 -16.59 -1.66
N ASP A 465 15.13 -17.90 -1.78
CA ASP A 465 15.75 -18.76 -2.79
C ASP A 465 15.17 -18.51 -4.18
N VAL A 466 13.86 -18.23 -4.24
CA VAL A 466 13.19 -17.82 -5.49
C VAL A 466 13.76 -16.48 -6.00
N ILE A 467 13.92 -15.50 -5.11
CA ILE A 467 14.53 -14.20 -5.44
C ILE A 467 15.95 -14.41 -5.97
N LYS A 468 16.81 -15.14 -5.24
CA LYS A 468 18.19 -15.43 -5.69
C LYS A 468 18.23 -16.11 -7.06
N ARG A 469 17.31 -17.06 -7.30
CA ARG A 469 17.21 -17.76 -8.58
C ARG A 469 16.84 -16.81 -9.72
N ILE A 470 15.92 -15.88 -9.48
CA ILE A 470 15.51 -14.87 -10.46
C ILE A 470 16.61 -13.81 -10.68
N GLU A 471 17.32 -13.41 -9.61
CA GLU A 471 18.45 -12.48 -9.70
C GLU A 471 19.65 -13.05 -10.47
N ALA A 472 19.85 -14.36 -10.43
CA ALA A 472 20.91 -15.03 -11.19
C ALA A 472 20.65 -15.08 -12.70
N ILE A 473 19.45 -14.70 -13.16
CA ILE A 473 19.09 -14.71 -14.58
C ILE A 473 19.76 -13.52 -15.28
N PRO A 474 20.56 -13.75 -16.34
CA PRO A 474 21.26 -12.67 -17.04
C PRO A 474 20.31 -11.56 -17.53
N MET A 475 20.68 -10.32 -17.23
CA MET A 475 19.89 -9.13 -17.57
C MET A 475 20.12 -8.72 -19.03
N GLY A 476 19.09 -8.09 -19.60
CA GLY A 476 19.05 -7.64 -20.99
C GLY A 476 18.02 -6.53 -21.19
N GLY A 477 17.74 -6.16 -22.44
CA GLY A 477 16.69 -5.17 -22.76
C GLY A 477 15.28 -5.67 -22.41
N THR A 478 14.22 -4.93 -22.74
CA THR A 478 12.84 -5.35 -22.43
C THR A 478 12.08 -5.62 -23.72
N ASP A 479 11.68 -6.88 -23.92
CA ASP A 479 10.82 -7.31 -25.02
C ASP A 479 9.61 -8.09 -24.48
N CYS A 480 8.50 -7.38 -24.29
CA CYS A 480 7.26 -7.95 -23.78
C CYS A 480 6.51 -8.83 -24.80
N ALA A 481 7.01 -8.99 -26.03
CA ALA A 481 6.40 -9.90 -27.02
C ALA A 481 6.89 -11.34 -26.85
N LEU A 482 8.05 -11.54 -26.22
CA LEU A 482 8.70 -12.83 -26.02
C LEU A 482 7.79 -13.93 -25.43
N PRO A 483 6.94 -13.67 -24.41
CA PRO A 483 6.10 -14.72 -23.82
C PRO A 483 5.16 -15.37 -24.83
N MET A 484 4.48 -14.56 -25.65
CA MET A 484 3.54 -15.06 -26.66
C MET A 484 4.26 -15.79 -27.79
N LEU A 485 5.40 -15.26 -28.24
CA LEU A 485 6.22 -15.88 -29.28
C LEU A 485 6.79 -17.23 -28.84
N TRP A 486 7.15 -17.35 -27.56
CA TRP A 486 7.67 -18.60 -27.00
C TRP A 486 6.58 -19.63 -26.79
N ALA A 487 5.41 -19.23 -26.26
CA ALA A 487 4.28 -20.12 -26.12
C ALA A 487 3.81 -20.68 -27.48
N ALA A 488 3.76 -19.84 -28.52
CA ALA A 488 3.45 -20.27 -29.88
C ALA A 488 4.45 -21.32 -30.39
N ARG A 489 5.76 -21.02 -30.31
CA ARG A 489 6.82 -21.94 -30.77
C ARG A 489 6.81 -23.28 -30.03
N ASN A 490 6.50 -23.27 -28.74
CA ASN A 490 6.41 -24.47 -27.91
C ASN A 490 5.01 -25.13 -27.94
N LYS A 491 4.07 -24.59 -28.73
CA LYS A 491 2.70 -25.10 -28.90
C LYS A 491 1.96 -25.27 -27.57
N LEU A 492 2.14 -24.32 -26.66
CA LEU A 492 1.47 -24.33 -25.36
C LEU A 492 0.05 -23.77 -25.49
N ASN A 493 -0.93 -24.40 -24.83
CA ASN A 493 -2.30 -23.92 -24.73
C ASN A 493 -2.44 -23.01 -23.51
N VAL A 494 -2.24 -21.71 -23.71
CA VAL A 494 -2.23 -20.69 -22.66
C VAL A 494 -3.53 -19.88 -22.75
N SER A 495 -4.33 -19.90 -21.69
CA SER A 495 -5.55 -19.11 -21.59
C SER A 495 -5.29 -17.67 -21.17
N ALA A 496 -4.25 -17.42 -20.38
CA ALA A 496 -3.84 -16.07 -20.01
C ALA A 496 -2.32 -15.92 -19.87
N PHE A 497 -1.78 -14.88 -20.50
CA PHE A 497 -0.41 -14.40 -20.31
C PHE A 497 -0.42 -13.33 -19.22
N ILE A 498 0.27 -13.56 -18.10
CA ILE A 498 0.39 -12.62 -17.00
C ILE A 498 1.83 -12.07 -16.99
N THR A 499 2.00 -10.84 -17.48
CA THR A 499 3.31 -10.21 -17.60
C THR A 499 3.53 -9.23 -16.46
N TYR A 500 4.52 -9.48 -15.61
CA TYR A 500 4.96 -8.57 -14.55
C TYR A 500 6.10 -7.71 -15.07
N THR A 501 5.86 -6.42 -15.26
CA THR A 501 6.81 -5.49 -15.89
C THR A 501 6.52 -4.05 -15.47
N ASP A 502 7.47 -3.15 -15.69
CA ASP A 502 7.22 -1.71 -15.69
C ASP A 502 6.65 -1.20 -17.02
N SER A 503 6.36 -2.10 -17.99
CA SER A 503 5.74 -1.80 -19.29
C SER A 503 6.60 -0.99 -20.26
N GLU A 504 7.91 -0.93 -20.04
CA GLU A 504 8.86 -0.17 -20.88
C GLU A 504 9.48 -1.05 -21.99
N THR A 505 8.64 -1.59 -22.88
CA THR A 505 9.09 -2.44 -24.00
C THR A 505 9.76 -1.62 -25.11
N TRP A 506 10.91 -2.05 -25.62
CA TRP A 506 11.62 -1.32 -26.68
C TRP A 506 12.46 -2.18 -27.63
N ALA A 507 12.81 -3.41 -27.22
CA ALA A 507 13.86 -4.18 -27.89
C ALA A 507 13.35 -5.16 -28.97
N GLY A 508 12.04 -5.42 -29.04
CA GLY A 508 11.47 -6.46 -29.91
C GLY A 508 11.24 -6.04 -31.36
N ASN A 509 11.28 -7.02 -32.28
CA ASN A 509 10.97 -6.85 -33.71
C ASN A 509 9.46 -6.90 -34.04
N ILE A 510 8.64 -7.14 -33.03
CA ILE A 510 7.18 -7.19 -33.12
C ILE A 510 6.58 -6.61 -31.83
N HIS A 511 5.44 -5.91 -31.95
CA HIS A 511 4.72 -5.44 -30.77
C HIS A 511 4.05 -6.58 -29.99
N PRO A 512 3.97 -6.52 -28.66
CA PRO A 512 3.26 -7.51 -27.84
C PRO A 512 1.81 -7.72 -28.29
N ALA A 513 1.09 -6.65 -28.65
CA ALA A 513 -0.27 -6.74 -29.21
C ALA A 513 -0.35 -7.54 -30.52
N GLN A 514 0.65 -7.42 -31.39
CA GLN A 514 0.72 -8.19 -32.63
C GLN A 514 1.07 -9.65 -32.35
N ALA A 515 2.00 -9.91 -31.43
CA ALA A 515 2.37 -11.27 -31.01
C ALA A 515 1.20 -12.03 -30.36
N LEU A 516 0.40 -11.36 -29.51
CA LEU A 516 -0.82 -11.96 -28.93
C LEU A 516 -1.87 -12.27 -30.00
N ARG A 517 -2.04 -11.39 -31.00
CA ARG A 517 -2.96 -11.64 -32.11
C ARG A 517 -2.54 -12.88 -32.90
N GLN A 518 -1.25 -12.96 -33.25
CA GLN A 518 -0.71 -14.14 -33.93
C GLN A 518 -0.93 -15.42 -33.10
N TYR A 519 -0.71 -15.35 -31.78
CA TYR A 519 -0.96 -16.48 -30.89
C TYR A 519 -2.43 -16.91 -30.88
N ARG A 520 -3.38 -15.97 -30.84
CA ARG A 520 -4.82 -16.27 -30.88
C ARG A 520 -5.25 -16.90 -32.20
N ASP A 521 -4.71 -16.40 -33.31
CA ASP A 521 -5.04 -16.89 -34.65
C ASP A 521 -4.59 -18.35 -34.86
N GLU A 522 -3.50 -18.77 -34.20
CA GLU A 522 -2.89 -20.10 -34.37
C GLU A 522 -3.23 -21.10 -33.26
N PHE A 523 -3.46 -20.65 -32.02
CA PHE A 523 -3.62 -21.51 -30.85
C PHE A 523 -4.95 -21.28 -30.13
N VAL A 524 -4.97 -20.45 -29.08
CA VAL A 524 -6.13 -20.24 -28.21
C VAL A 524 -6.78 -18.91 -28.56
N GLY A 525 -7.88 -18.95 -29.32
CA GLY A 525 -8.53 -17.77 -29.89
C GLY A 525 -9.01 -16.73 -28.86
N ASP A 526 -9.37 -17.16 -27.64
CA ASP A 526 -9.81 -16.31 -26.54
C ASP A 526 -8.71 -16.01 -25.50
N ALA A 527 -7.44 -16.34 -25.80
CA ALA A 527 -6.31 -16.10 -24.90
C ALA A 527 -6.23 -14.64 -24.46
N LYS A 528 -6.04 -14.40 -23.17
CA LYS A 528 -5.97 -13.04 -22.59
C LYS A 528 -4.53 -12.63 -22.31
N ALA A 529 -4.29 -11.32 -22.29
CA ALA A 529 -3.05 -10.76 -21.77
C ALA A 529 -3.38 -9.83 -20.60
N VAL A 530 -2.70 -10.08 -19.48
CA VAL A 530 -2.78 -9.31 -18.24
C VAL A 530 -1.41 -8.71 -18.00
N VAL A 531 -1.32 -7.39 -17.93
CA VAL A 531 -0.07 -6.68 -17.61
C VAL A 531 -0.16 -6.18 -16.19
N VAL A 532 0.65 -6.75 -15.31
CA VAL A 532 0.79 -6.32 -13.92
C VAL A 532 1.85 -5.22 -13.90
N GLY A 533 1.40 -3.97 -13.91
CA GLY A 533 2.27 -2.81 -13.79
C GLY A 533 2.89 -2.77 -12.39
N MET A 534 4.19 -3.02 -12.30
CA MET A 534 4.92 -3.02 -11.02
C MET A 534 5.26 -1.61 -10.51
N THR A 535 4.92 -0.59 -11.31
CA THR A 535 5.09 0.83 -11.01
C THR A 535 3.86 1.63 -11.46
N SER A 536 3.67 2.84 -10.94
CA SER A 536 2.50 3.69 -11.25
C SER A 536 2.70 4.59 -12.48
N ASN A 537 3.48 4.14 -13.48
CA ASN A 537 3.70 4.90 -14.70
C ASN A 537 2.48 4.84 -15.64
N GLY A 538 2.49 5.68 -16.68
CA GLY A 538 1.36 5.90 -17.60
C GLY A 538 1.34 5.03 -18.86
N VAL A 539 2.15 3.97 -18.95
CA VAL A 539 2.33 3.20 -20.19
C VAL A 539 1.78 1.77 -20.11
N TRP A 540 1.36 1.23 -21.25
CA TRP A 540 0.84 -0.13 -21.42
C TRP A 540 1.15 -0.70 -22.81
N VAL A 541 1.40 -2.01 -22.89
CA VAL A 541 2.02 -2.65 -24.07
C VAL A 541 1.03 -3.35 -25.01
N PHE A 542 -0.27 -3.33 -24.71
CA PHE A 542 -1.33 -3.85 -25.57
C PHE A 542 -2.27 -2.70 -26.01
N SER A 543 -3.21 -2.97 -26.93
CA SER A 543 -4.27 -2.01 -27.29
C SER A 543 -5.55 -2.41 -26.56
N TYR A 544 -6.34 -1.44 -26.11
CA TYR A 544 -7.68 -1.71 -25.57
C TYR A 544 -8.52 -2.04 -26.82
N VAL A 545 -8.74 -3.33 -27.06
CA VAL A 545 -9.59 -3.82 -28.15
C VAL A 545 -10.62 -4.74 -27.54
#